data_AF-A0A9P4QKK3-F1
#
_entry.id   AF-A0A9P4QKK3-F1
#
_cell.length_a   1.000
_cell.length_b   1.000
_cell.length_c   1.000
_cell.angle_alpha   90.00
_cell.angle_beta   90.00
_cell.angle_gamma   90.00
#
_symmetry.space_group_name_H-M   'P 1'
#
loop_
_entity.id
_entity.type
_entity.pdbx_description
1 polymer ?
#
loop_
_entity_poly.entity_id
_entity_poly.type
_entity_poly.pdbx_seq_one_letter_code
_entity_poly.pdbx_strand_id
1 'polypeptide(L)'
;YEKYYTPTHIARDFQSIYFGTLKQEELIRSVASMSISRDRRAPTELNDKQLDEVRNHPNLVALRVERTRYKEQLYAQDYYPLAAAKGTDLYKKYMDTNSKISSTYQKLHRERLTVAIREFHNTIDSIEIAKQLCGEAATEVLRLPAVEFELRERATVANMLFEP
;
A
#
# COMPACT_ATOMS: atom_id res chain seq x y z
N TYR A 1 -15.83 -47.62 -20.27
CA TYR A 1 -16.24 -46.21 -20.35
C TYR A 1 -15.17 -45.26 -19.78
N GLU A 2 -14.28 -45.73 -18.91
CA GLU A 2 -13.16 -44.96 -18.31
C GLU A 2 -11.97 -44.66 -19.25
N LYS A 3 -11.96 -45.14 -20.50
CA LYS A 3 -10.80 -44.94 -21.42
C LYS A 3 -10.63 -43.51 -21.96
N TYR A 4 -11.58 -42.61 -21.72
CA TYR A 4 -11.58 -41.25 -22.28
C TYR A 4 -11.51 -40.13 -21.24
N TYR A 5 -11.57 -40.46 -19.94
CA TYR A 5 -11.42 -39.49 -18.86
C TYR A 5 -10.09 -39.75 -18.15
N THR A 6 -9.03 -39.17 -18.69
CA THR A 6 -7.81 -38.89 -17.93
C THR A 6 -7.71 -37.38 -17.71
N PRO A 7 -8.36 -36.81 -16.67
CA PRO A 7 -8.16 -35.41 -16.29
C PRO A 7 -6.76 -35.14 -15.71
N THR A 8 -6.01 -36.20 -15.37
CA THR A 8 -4.79 -36.12 -14.58
C THR A 8 -3.52 -35.79 -15.39
N HIS A 9 -3.58 -35.75 -16.72
CA HIS A 9 -2.39 -35.67 -17.59
C HIS A 9 -2.23 -34.38 -18.38
N ILE A 10 -3.11 -33.40 -18.20
CA ILE A 10 -2.93 -32.11 -18.86
C ILE A 10 -2.44 -31.13 -17.81
N ALA A 11 -1.13 -30.92 -17.81
CA ALA A 11 -0.44 -29.88 -17.03
C ALA A 11 -0.85 -28.44 -17.43
N ARG A 12 -1.97 -28.29 -18.14
CA ARG A 12 -2.53 -27.01 -18.56
C ARG A 12 -3.88 -26.84 -17.92
N ASP A 13 -4.09 -25.67 -17.35
CA ASP A 13 -5.35 -25.26 -16.78
C ASP A 13 -6.46 -25.29 -17.83
N PHE A 14 -7.24 -26.37 -17.82
CA PHE A 14 -8.35 -26.60 -18.73
C PHE A 14 -9.44 -25.54 -18.60
N GLN A 15 -9.64 -25.00 -17.40
CA GLN A 15 -10.65 -23.96 -17.16
C GLN A 15 -10.26 -22.67 -17.89
N SER A 16 -8.97 -22.29 -17.87
CA SER A 16 -8.46 -21.13 -18.64
C SER A 16 -8.66 -21.27 -20.14
N ILE A 17 -8.41 -22.47 -20.69
CA ILE A 17 -8.56 -22.74 -22.12
C ILE A 17 -10.03 -22.73 -22.54
N TYR A 18 -10.89 -23.34 -21.72
CA TYR A 18 -12.31 -23.49 -22.04
C TYR A 18 -13.11 -22.20 -21.87
N PHE A 19 -12.85 -21.44 -20.80
CA PHE A 19 -13.57 -20.20 -20.49
C PHE A 19 -12.85 -18.93 -20.97
N GLY A 20 -11.65 -19.06 -21.54
CA GLY A 20 -10.81 -17.91 -21.92
C GLY A 20 -10.34 -17.08 -20.73
N THR A 21 -10.35 -17.66 -19.53
CA THR A 21 -9.90 -16.99 -18.30
C THR A 21 -8.38 -17.00 -18.21
N LEU A 22 -7.81 -16.15 -17.34
CA LEU A 22 -6.39 -16.21 -17.01
C LEU A 22 -6.03 -17.61 -16.47
N LYS A 23 -4.78 -18.03 -16.63
CA LYS A 23 -4.28 -19.29 -16.05
C LYS A 23 -4.47 -19.27 -14.54
N GLN A 24 -4.78 -20.41 -13.94
CA GLN A 24 -5.05 -20.57 -12.51
C GLN A 24 -3.95 -19.95 -11.64
N GLU A 25 -2.68 -20.10 -11.99
CA GLU A 25 -1.56 -19.48 -11.27
C GLU A 25 -1.60 -17.94 -11.35
N GLU A 26 -1.95 -17.38 -12.50
CA GLU A 26 -2.10 -15.93 -12.68
C GLU A 26 -3.35 -15.42 -11.95
N LEU A 27 -4.42 -16.21 -11.92
CA LEU A 27 -5.63 -15.95 -11.14
C LEU A 27 -5.33 -15.96 -9.64
N ILE A 28 -4.65 -16.99 -9.13
CA ILE A 28 -4.22 -17.08 -7.73
C ILE A 28 -3.29 -15.90 -7.39
N ARG A 29 -2.33 -15.58 -8.25
CA ARG A 29 -1.43 -14.43 -8.07
C ARG A 29 -2.19 -13.11 -8.08
N SER A 30 -3.17 -12.96 -8.96
CA SER A 30 -4.02 -11.77 -9.06
C SER A 30 -4.89 -11.63 -7.81
N VAL A 31 -5.59 -12.69 -7.40
CA VAL A 31 -6.41 -12.71 -6.19
C VAL A 31 -5.57 -12.48 -4.94
N ALA A 32 -4.39 -13.10 -4.84
CA ALA A 32 -3.44 -12.83 -3.76
C ALA A 32 -3.02 -11.36 -3.75
N SER A 33 -2.65 -10.78 -4.89
CA SER A 33 -2.28 -9.35 -4.98
C SER A 33 -3.45 -8.39 -4.66
N MET A 34 -4.68 -8.77 -4.99
CA MET A 34 -5.88 -8.03 -4.63
C MET A 34 -6.20 -8.16 -3.14
N SER A 35 -6.01 -9.33 -2.55
CA SER A 35 -6.22 -9.56 -1.12
C SER A 35 -5.23 -8.76 -0.25
N ILE A 36 -3.98 -8.62 -0.70
CA ILE A 36 -2.97 -7.72 -0.13
C ILE A 36 -3.52 -6.29 -0.05
N SER A 37 -4.21 -5.83 -1.09
CA SER A 37 -4.76 -4.47 -1.14
C SER A 37 -6.10 -4.30 -0.41
N ARG A 38 -6.73 -5.40 0.03
CA ARG A 38 -8.10 -5.43 0.58
C ARG A 38 -8.18 -5.71 2.07
N ASP A 39 -7.11 -6.21 2.68
CA ASP A 39 -7.13 -6.46 4.12
C ASP A 39 -7.29 -5.13 4.88
N ARG A 40 -8.40 -5.01 5.61
CA ARG A 40 -8.73 -3.83 6.41
C ARG A 40 -7.78 -3.63 7.58
N ARG A 41 -6.99 -4.65 7.95
CA ARG A 41 -5.98 -4.59 9.00
C ARG A 41 -4.63 -4.09 8.50
N ALA A 42 -4.44 -4.00 7.18
CA ALA A 42 -3.21 -3.45 6.62
C ALA A 42 -3.03 -1.98 7.07
N PRO A 43 -1.80 -1.55 7.37
CA PRO A 43 -1.56 -0.20 7.84
C PRO A 43 -1.83 0.83 6.74
N THR A 44 -2.78 1.73 6.98
CA THR A 44 -3.07 2.88 6.11
C THR A 44 -2.13 4.07 6.38
N GLU A 45 -1.61 4.16 7.61
CA GLU A 45 -0.75 5.23 8.08
C GLU A 45 0.47 4.67 8.83
N LEU A 46 1.52 5.48 8.94
CA LEU A 46 2.72 5.15 9.69
C LEU A 46 2.52 5.35 11.18
N ASN A 47 3.11 4.47 12.00
CA ASN A 47 3.17 4.65 13.45
C ASN A 47 4.10 5.81 13.83
N ASP A 48 3.94 6.40 15.01
CA ASP A 48 4.72 7.53 15.52
C ASP A 48 6.24 7.29 15.43
N LYS A 49 6.68 6.06 15.77
CA LYS A 49 8.10 5.67 15.65
C LYS A 49 8.60 5.73 14.21
N GLN A 50 7.80 5.23 13.26
CA GLN A 50 8.13 5.24 11.84
C GLN A 50 8.08 6.67 11.27
N LEU A 51 7.16 7.50 11.77
CA LEU A 51 7.11 8.93 11.43
C LEU A 51 8.36 9.66 11.90
N ASP A 52 8.85 9.35 13.10
CA ASP A 52 10.08 9.94 13.62
C ASP A 52 11.32 9.48 12.84
N GLU A 53 11.38 8.22 12.40
CA GLU A 53 12.42 7.74 11.46
C GLU A 53 12.43 8.57 10.18
N VAL A 54 11.26 8.80 9.57
CA VAL A 54 11.13 9.62 8.35
C VAL A 54 11.55 11.07 8.62
N ARG A 55 11.12 11.66 9.74
CA ARG A 55 11.42 13.06 10.11
C ARG A 55 12.91 13.30 10.37
N ASN A 56 13.60 12.31 10.91
CA ASN A 56 15.03 12.36 11.25
C ASN A 56 15.93 11.85 10.12
N HIS A 57 15.36 11.51 8.95
CA HIS A 57 16.12 11.04 7.81
C HIS A 57 17.20 12.07 7.40
N PRO A 58 18.46 11.65 7.15
CA PRO A 58 19.59 12.55 6.94
C PRO A 58 19.36 13.58 5.82
N ASN A 59 18.72 13.17 4.72
CA ASN A 59 18.37 14.07 3.62
C ASN A 59 17.46 15.24 4.04
N LEU A 60 16.47 14.98 4.91
CA LEU A 60 15.59 16.03 5.42
C LEU A 60 16.31 16.95 6.39
N VAL A 61 17.18 16.39 7.24
CA VAL A 61 17.99 17.17 8.18
C VAL A 61 18.91 18.12 7.40
N ALA A 62 19.60 17.64 6.37
CA ALA A 62 20.46 18.46 5.51
C ALA A 62 19.68 19.60 4.86
N LEU A 63 18.51 19.33 4.27
CA LEU A 63 17.66 20.36 3.66
C LEU A 63 17.13 21.38 4.68
N ARG A 64 16.83 20.95 5.91
CA ARG A 64 16.43 21.86 7.00
C ARG A 64 17.58 22.80 7.39
N VAL A 65 18.81 22.30 7.44
CA VAL A 65 20.00 23.13 7.69
C VAL A 65 20.20 24.14 6.57
N GLU A 66 20.09 23.73 5.30
CA GLU A 66 20.18 24.64 4.15
C GLU A 66 19.10 25.73 4.19
N ARG A 67 17.86 25.36 4.49
CA ARG A 67 16.75 26.31 4.64
C ARG A 67 17.05 27.33 5.74
N THR A 68 17.55 26.88 6.88
CA THR A 68 17.92 27.77 8.00
C THR A 68 19.05 28.72 7.58
N ARG A 69 20.06 28.24 6.85
CA ARG A 69 21.12 29.09 6.30
C ARG A 69 20.57 30.18 5.39
N TYR A 70 19.66 29.85 4.47
CA TYR A 70 19.05 30.87 3.60
C TYR A 70 18.18 31.85 4.38
N LYS A 71 17.47 31.38 5.40
CA LYS A 71 16.70 32.24 6.30
C LYS A 71 17.59 33.25 7.03
N GLU A 72 18.72 32.80 7.58
CA GLU A 72 19.69 33.65 8.26
C GLU A 72 20.34 34.66 7.30
N GLN A 73 20.66 34.24 6.07
CA GLN A 73 21.18 35.15 5.05
C GLN A 73 20.17 36.24 4.66
N LEU A 74 18.88 35.91 4.57
CA LEU A 74 17.82 36.89 4.31
C LEU A 74 17.69 37.89 5.46
N TYR A 75 17.77 37.40 6.69
CA TYR A 75 17.76 38.21 7.89
C TYR A 75 18.99 39.12 8.03
N ALA A 76 20.16 38.66 7.59
CA ALA A 76 21.37 39.49 7.52
C ALA A 76 21.29 40.59 6.46
N GLN A 77 20.36 40.49 5.50
CA GLN A 77 20.07 41.52 4.50
C GLN A 77 18.88 42.41 4.91
N ASP A 78 18.53 42.43 6.19
CA ASP A 78 17.43 43.22 6.78
C ASP A 78 16.02 42.91 6.22
N TYR A 79 15.83 41.73 5.62
CA TYR A 79 14.50 41.31 5.17
C TYR A 79 13.64 40.76 6.31
N TYR A 80 13.01 41.69 7.04
CA TYR A 80 11.99 41.43 8.05
C TYR A 80 10.68 42.13 7.68
N PRO A 81 9.61 41.40 7.33
CA PRO A 81 9.44 39.94 7.28
C PRO A 81 10.10 39.29 6.05
N LEU A 82 10.30 37.96 6.06
CA LEU A 82 10.88 37.21 4.92
C LEU A 82 10.14 37.45 3.59
N ALA A 83 8.84 37.76 3.65
CA ALA A 83 8.03 38.11 2.49
C ALA A 83 8.54 39.37 1.76
N ALA A 84 9.23 40.28 2.45
CA ALA A 84 9.84 41.47 1.86
C ALA A 84 10.97 41.12 0.88
N ALA A 85 11.58 39.94 1.02
CA ALA A 85 12.60 39.45 0.10
C ALA A 85 12.01 38.82 -1.19
N LYS A 86 10.69 38.82 -1.35
CA LYS A 86 10.03 38.24 -2.53
C LYS A 86 10.52 38.93 -3.80
N GLY A 87 11.07 38.14 -4.72
CA GLY A 87 11.69 38.62 -5.95
C GLY A 87 13.21 38.50 -5.96
N THR A 88 13.85 38.43 -4.79
CA THR A 88 15.29 38.14 -4.69
C THR A 88 15.59 36.68 -5.05
N ASP A 89 16.79 36.44 -5.58
CA ASP A 89 17.22 35.07 -5.89
C ASP A 89 17.44 34.24 -4.62
N LEU A 90 17.83 34.88 -3.52
CA LEU A 90 17.97 34.22 -2.23
C LEU A 90 16.62 33.71 -1.69
N TYR A 91 15.56 34.51 -1.84
CA TYR A 91 14.20 34.08 -1.49
C TYR A 91 13.72 32.93 -2.38
N LYS A 92 14.03 32.95 -3.68
CA LYS A 92 13.74 31.80 -4.57
C LYS A 92 14.40 30.53 -4.07
N LYS A 93 15.71 30.57 -3.75
CA LYS A 93 16.44 29.42 -3.18
C LYS A 93 15.83 28.92 -1.88
N TYR A 94 15.41 29.82 -0.99
CA TYR A 94 14.69 29.46 0.24
C TYR A 94 13.37 28.73 -0.06
N MET A 95 12.55 29.25 -0.99
CA MET A 95 11.28 28.64 -1.40
C MET A 95 11.49 27.29 -2.10
N ASP A 96 12.48 27.17 -2.97
CA ASP A 96 12.84 25.92 -3.62
C ASP A 96 13.26 24.86 -2.60
N THR A 97 14.02 25.27 -1.58
CA THR A 97 14.43 24.37 -0.49
C THR A 97 13.22 23.91 0.32
N ASN A 98 12.25 24.79 0.60
CA ASN A 98 10.99 24.39 1.25
C ASN A 98 10.20 23.39 0.40
N SER A 99 10.07 23.63 -0.90
CA SER A 99 9.41 22.72 -1.82
C SER A 99 10.13 21.36 -1.88
N LYS A 100 11.46 21.36 -1.87
CA LYS A 100 12.30 20.15 -1.78
C LYS A 100 12.08 19.41 -0.46
N ILE A 101 11.99 20.09 0.68
CA ILE A 101 11.69 19.45 1.97
C ILE A 101 10.33 18.75 1.92
N SER A 102 9.30 19.42 1.42
CA SER A 102 7.96 18.85 1.33
C SER A 102 7.93 17.64 0.39
N SER A 103 8.54 17.73 -0.80
CA SER A 103 8.54 16.64 -1.77
C SER A 103 9.37 15.44 -1.29
N THR A 104 10.53 15.68 -0.69
CA THR A 104 11.37 14.62 -0.12
C THR A 104 10.70 13.93 1.06
N TYR A 105 10.02 14.69 1.94
CA TYR A 105 9.24 14.11 3.03
C TYR A 105 8.13 13.20 2.50
N GLN A 106 7.35 13.67 1.53
CA GLN A 106 6.27 12.88 0.93
C GLN A 106 6.78 11.62 0.24
N LYS A 107 7.94 11.70 -0.43
CA LYS A 107 8.59 10.54 -1.03
C LYS A 107 8.98 9.50 0.04
N LEU A 108 9.72 9.92 1.07
CA LEU A 108 10.16 9.04 2.15
C LEU A 108 8.99 8.43 2.92
N HIS A 109 7.93 9.22 3.15
CA HIS A 109 6.71 8.74 3.79
C HIS A 109 6.06 7.62 2.97
N ARG A 110 5.89 7.82 1.66
CA ARG A 110 5.30 6.80 0.78
C ARG A 110 6.16 5.54 0.74
N GLU A 111 7.48 5.70 0.60
CA GLU A 111 8.42 4.57 0.61
C GLU A 111 8.31 3.77 1.91
N ARG A 112 8.30 4.45 3.06
CA ARG A 112 8.18 3.78 4.37
C ARG A 112 6.82 3.11 4.54
N LEU A 113 5.73 3.72 4.06
CA LEU A 113 4.39 3.14 4.12
C LEU A 113 4.29 1.88 3.25
N THR A 114 4.84 1.90 2.04
CA THR A 114 4.90 0.72 1.18
C THR A 114 5.69 -0.42 1.85
N VAL A 115 6.79 -0.09 2.54
CA VAL A 115 7.54 -1.08 3.31
C VAL A 115 6.71 -1.64 4.47
N ALA A 116 6.04 -0.79 5.25
CA ALA A 116 5.20 -1.22 6.38
C ALA A 116 4.03 -2.13 5.94
N ILE A 117 3.36 -1.79 4.83
CA ILE A 117 2.32 -2.64 4.22
C ILE A 117 2.91 -3.99 3.84
N ARG A 118 4.07 -4.00 3.17
CA ARG A 118 4.74 -5.25 2.77
C ARG A 118 5.15 -6.10 3.98
N GLU A 119 5.71 -5.48 5.02
CA GLU A 119 6.06 -6.15 6.28
C GLU A 119 4.83 -6.77 6.95
N PHE A 120 3.70 -6.06 6.95
CA PHE A 120 2.43 -6.58 7.46
C PHE A 120 2.01 -7.86 6.69
N HIS A 121 1.95 -7.82 5.36
CA HIS A 121 1.53 -8.98 4.58
C HIS A 121 2.52 -10.16 4.66
N ASN A 122 3.80 -9.90 4.84
CA ASN A 122 4.79 -10.97 5.02
C ASN A 122 4.66 -11.65 6.39
N THR A 123 4.10 -10.97 7.40
CA THR A 123 4.05 -11.47 8.79
C THR A 123 2.69 -11.96 9.21
N ILE A 124 1.61 -11.44 8.62
CA ILE A 124 0.23 -11.75 9.01
C ILE A 124 -0.08 -13.25 8.91
N ASP A 125 0.31 -13.92 7.83
CA ASP A 125 0.08 -15.36 7.65
C ASP A 125 0.73 -16.17 8.77
N SER A 126 1.96 -15.82 9.16
CA SER A 126 2.68 -16.50 10.24
C SER A 126 2.04 -16.25 11.60
N ILE A 127 1.55 -15.03 11.84
CA ILE A 127 0.85 -14.66 13.07
C ILE A 127 -0.49 -15.40 13.15
N GLU A 128 -1.23 -15.51 12.05
CA GLU A 128 -2.51 -16.22 12.01
C GLU A 128 -2.34 -17.73 12.24
N ILE A 129 -1.34 -18.35 11.60
CA ILE A 129 -1.00 -19.76 11.84
C ILE A 129 -0.65 -19.97 13.33
N ALA A 130 0.18 -19.10 13.91
CA ALA A 130 0.55 -19.21 15.33
C ALA A 130 -0.67 -19.11 16.26
N LYS A 131 -1.60 -18.18 15.99
CA LYS A 131 -2.84 -18.04 16.77
C LYS A 131 -3.71 -19.30 16.69
N GLN A 132 -3.86 -19.86 15.49
CA GLN A 132 -4.62 -21.10 15.30
C GLN A 132 -4.00 -22.29 16.06
N LEU A 133 -2.67 -22.42 16.02
CA LEU A 133 -1.96 -23.47 16.77
C LEU A 133 -2.11 -23.33 18.29
N CYS A 134 -2.25 -22.10 18.79
CA CYS A 134 -2.51 -21.82 20.21
C CYS A 134 -3.98 -22.07 20.63
N GLY A 135 -4.85 -22.49 19.70
CA GLY A 135 -6.27 -22.75 19.98
C GLY A 135 -7.11 -21.49 20.11
N GLU A 136 -6.57 -20.31 19.76
CA GLU A 136 -7.39 -19.11 19.62
C GLU A 136 -8.24 -19.26 18.35
N ALA A 137 -9.56 -19.32 18.50
CA ALA A 137 -10.46 -19.34 17.36
C ALA A 137 -10.16 -18.11 16.48
N ALA A 138 -10.10 -18.29 15.15
CA ALA A 138 -10.03 -17.19 14.18
C ALA A 138 -11.30 -16.34 14.30
N THR A 139 -11.33 -15.46 15.31
CA THR A 139 -12.58 -14.87 15.85
C THR A 139 -13.14 -13.80 14.92
N GLU A 140 -12.36 -13.42 13.92
CA GLU A 140 -12.75 -12.49 12.87
C GLU A 140 -12.46 -13.15 11.51
N VAL A 141 -13.22 -14.19 11.18
CA VAL A 141 -13.51 -14.41 9.76
C VAL A 141 -14.20 -13.14 9.31
N LEU A 142 -13.48 -12.28 8.58
CA LEU A 142 -14.05 -11.10 7.95
C LEU A 142 -15.22 -11.60 7.08
N ARG A 143 -16.44 -11.54 7.61
CA ARG A 143 -17.64 -11.75 6.80
C ARG A 143 -17.58 -10.66 5.75
N LEU A 144 -17.29 -11.08 4.51
CA LEU A 144 -17.45 -10.19 3.37
C LEU A 144 -18.87 -9.61 3.48
N PRO A 145 -19.03 -8.27 3.40
CA PRO A 145 -20.37 -7.70 3.37
C PRO A 145 -21.14 -8.39 2.25
N ALA A 146 -22.42 -8.71 2.51
CA ALA A 146 -23.27 -9.34 1.51
C ALA A 146 -23.16 -8.51 0.21
N VAL A 147 -22.68 -9.15 -0.86
CA VAL A 147 -22.51 -8.47 -2.14
C VAL A 147 -23.90 -8.14 -2.66
N GLU A 148 -24.27 -6.87 -2.63
CA GLU A 148 -25.50 -6.39 -3.24
C GLU A 148 -25.26 -6.33 -4.76
N PHE A 149 -25.90 -7.24 -5.49
CA PHE A 149 -25.87 -7.22 -6.95
C PHE A 149 -26.92 -6.23 -7.44
N GLU A 150 -26.51 -5.25 -8.25
CA GLU A 150 -27.42 -4.28 -8.89
C GLU A 150 -28.51 -4.96 -9.75
N LEU A 151 -28.21 -6.15 -10.28
CA LEU A 151 -29.13 -6.93 -11.11
C LEU A 151 -29.53 -8.23 -10.42
N ARG A 152 -30.84 -8.45 -10.30
CA ARG A 152 -31.42 -9.66 -9.72
C ARG A 152 -30.91 -10.94 -10.38
N GLU A 153 -30.75 -10.93 -11.71
CA GLU A 153 -30.27 -12.08 -12.48
C GLU A 153 -28.85 -12.51 -12.08
N ARG A 154 -27.98 -11.54 -11.76
CA ARG A 154 -26.61 -11.82 -11.31
C ARG A 154 -26.59 -12.43 -9.90
N ALA A 155 -27.48 -11.99 -9.02
CA ALA A 155 -27.67 -12.61 -7.71
C ALA A 155 -28.14 -14.07 -7.86
N THR A 156 -29.08 -14.33 -8.78
CA THR A 156 -29.59 -15.68 -9.01
C THR A 156 -28.50 -16.64 -9.49
N VAL A 157 -27.67 -16.20 -10.46
CA VAL A 157 -26.57 -17.02 -10.97
C VAL A 157 -25.49 -17.24 -9.91
N ALA A 158 -25.15 -16.21 -9.13
CA ALA A 158 -24.19 -16.34 -8.04
C ALA A 158 -24.68 -17.34 -6.97
N ASN A 159 -25.95 -17.29 -6.59
CA ASN A 159 -26.52 -18.23 -5.63
C ASN A 159 -26.49 -19.68 -6.17
N MET A 160 -26.78 -19.87 -7.46
CA MET A 160 -26.69 -21.21 -8.09
C MET A 160 -25.26 -21.76 -8.13
N LEU A 161 -24.24 -20.90 -8.19
CA LEU A 161 -22.83 -21.29 -8.34
C LEU A 161 -22.07 -21.44 -7.02
N PHE A 162 -22.51 -20.76 -5.95
CA PHE A 162 -21.76 -20.63 -4.70
C PHE A 162 -22.52 -21.13 -3.45
N GLU A 163 -23.66 -21.82 -3.61
CA GLU A 163 -24.26 -22.57 -2.50
C GLU A 163 -23.38 -23.80 -2.12
N PRO A 164 -23.34 -24.19 -0.83
CA PRO A 164 -22.51 -25.28 -0.31
C PRO A 164 -22.93 -26.69 -0.76
#